data_AF-A0A354AXA7-F1
#
_entry.id   AF-A0A354AXA7-F1
#
_cell.length_a   1.000
_cell.length_b   1.000
_cell.length_c   1.000
_cell.angle_alpha   90.00
_cell.angle_beta   90.00
_cell.angle_gamma   90.00
#
_symmetry.space_group_name_H-M   'P 1'
#
loop_
_entity.id
_entity.type
_entity.pdbx_description
1 polymer ?
#
loop_
_entity_poly.entity_id
_entity_poly.type
_entity_poly.pdbx_seq_one_letter_code
_entity_poly.pdbx_strand_id
1 'polypeptide(L)'
;YLMGWFRDYLWLNSSQLINGYNPFGSNNLAVWSWMFLFGHLVWATGFMFLISWRGYWQELIETIVWAHQRTPLANLVGWRDKPVALSIVQARVVGLAHFTIGYILTYAAFLIASTSGKFG
;
A
#
# COMPACT_ATOMS: atom_id res chain seq x y z
N TYR A 1 27.55 8.87 10.11
CA TYR A 1 26.88 9.92 9.31
C TYR A 1 25.70 9.29 8.56
N LEU A 2 24.61 10.04 8.30
CA LEU A 2 23.39 9.47 7.70
C LEU A 2 23.60 8.92 6.27
N MET A 3 24.52 9.49 5.50
CA MET A 3 24.77 9.00 4.13
C MET A 3 25.33 7.57 4.09
N GLY A 4 26.03 7.10 5.13
CA GLY A 4 26.50 5.72 5.20
C GLY A 4 25.33 4.75 5.33
N TRP A 5 24.33 5.09 6.14
CA TRP A 5 23.10 4.31 6.28
C TRP A 5 22.31 4.24 4.96
N PHE A 6 22.23 5.35 4.23
CA PHE A 6 21.51 5.36 2.96
C PHE A 6 22.28 4.60 1.86
N ARG A 7 23.54 4.98 1.60
CA ARG A 7 24.33 4.46 0.49
C ARG A 7 24.82 3.03 0.72
N ASP A 8 25.42 2.78 1.88
CA ASP A 8 26.16 1.54 2.11
C ASP A 8 25.27 0.42 2.68
N TYR A 9 24.14 0.79 3.30
CA TYR A 9 23.17 -0.18 3.79
C TYR A 9 21.94 -0.30 2.90
N LEU A 10 21.11 0.74 2.77
CA LEU A 10 19.84 0.62 2.03
C LEU A 10 20.06 0.41 0.53
N TRP A 11 20.84 1.29 -0.10
CA TRP A 11 21.05 1.24 -1.56
C TRP A 11 21.86 0.01 -1.97
N LEU A 12 23.05 -0.19 -1.40
CA LEU A 12 23.94 -1.28 -1.80
C LEU A 12 23.30 -2.68 -1.64
N ASN A 13 22.57 -2.92 -0.54
CA ASN A 13 21.99 -4.24 -0.26
C ASN A 13 20.67 -4.48 -1.00
N SER A 14 20.04 -3.45 -1.58
CA SER A 14 18.83 -3.60 -2.38
C SER A 14 19.08 -4.15 -3.79
N SER A 15 20.33 -4.16 -4.27
CA SER A 15 20.68 -4.51 -5.66
C SER A 15 20.17 -5.88 -6.11
N GLN A 16 20.35 -6.93 -5.31
CA GLN A 16 19.86 -8.27 -5.64
C GLN A 16 18.33 -8.36 -5.54
N LEU A 17 17.76 -7.72 -4.51
CA LEU A 17 16.32 -7.65 -4.31
C LEU A 17 15.60 -7.04 -5.50
N ILE A 18 16.08 -5.91 -6.04
CA ILE A 18 15.39 -5.22 -7.15
C ILE A 18 15.56 -5.93 -8.50
N ASN A 19 16.54 -6.84 -8.61
CA ASN A 19 16.81 -7.63 -9.80
C ASN A 19 16.25 -9.06 -9.74
N GLY A 20 15.42 -9.39 -8.74
CA GLY A 20 14.78 -10.71 -8.65
C GLY A 20 13.88 -11.03 -9.85
N TYR A 21 13.36 -10.00 -10.52
CA TYR A 21 12.85 -10.08 -11.88
C TYR A 21 13.24 -8.81 -12.66
N ASN A 22 13.55 -8.97 -13.95
CA ASN A 22 13.92 -7.88 -14.85
C ASN A 22 13.51 -8.25 -16.29
N PRO A 23 13.70 -7.36 -17.30
CA PRO A 23 13.30 -7.65 -18.68
C PRO A 23 13.97 -8.88 -19.32
N PHE A 24 15.05 -9.39 -18.73
CA PHE A 24 15.81 -10.53 -19.24
C PHE A 24 15.46 -11.86 -18.56
N GLY A 25 14.70 -11.83 -17.45
CA GLY A 25 14.26 -13.04 -16.75
C GLY A 25 13.91 -12.82 -15.28
N SER A 26 13.64 -13.92 -14.58
CA SER A 26 13.31 -13.96 -13.16
C SER A 26 14.11 -15.05 -12.44
N ASN A 27 14.43 -14.83 -11.16
CA ASN A 27 15.08 -15.81 -10.30
C ASN A 27 14.23 -16.10 -9.05
N ASN A 28 14.78 -16.90 -8.12
CA ASN A 28 14.11 -17.29 -6.87
C ASN A 28 13.81 -16.10 -5.92
N LEU A 29 14.41 -14.93 -6.12
CA LEU A 29 14.14 -13.71 -5.35
C LEU A 29 12.92 -12.93 -5.87
N ALA A 30 12.34 -13.30 -7.03
CA ALA A 30 11.24 -12.56 -7.65
C ALA A 30 10.04 -12.33 -6.72
N VAL A 31 9.70 -13.31 -5.87
CA VAL A 31 8.61 -13.18 -4.89
C VAL A 31 8.91 -12.09 -3.85
N TRP A 32 10.17 -11.95 -3.44
CA TRP A 32 10.59 -10.92 -2.50
C TRP A 32 10.64 -9.54 -3.17
N SER A 33 11.11 -9.46 -4.42
CA SER A 33 11.03 -8.23 -5.22
C SER A 33 9.59 -7.72 -5.32
N TRP A 34 8.65 -8.63 -5.60
CA TRP A 34 7.23 -8.28 -5.69
C TRP A 34 6.65 -7.89 -4.33
N MET A 35 6.94 -8.66 -3.27
CA MET A 35 6.51 -8.34 -1.91
C MET A 35 7.07 -7.00 -1.43
N PHE A 36 8.29 -6.64 -1.83
CA PHE A 36 8.88 -5.34 -1.51
C PHE A 36 8.12 -4.17 -2.13
N LEU A 37 7.72 -4.28 -3.42
CA LEU A 37 6.87 -3.28 -4.05
C LEU A 37 5.45 -3.27 -3.48
N PHE A 38 4.89 -4.44 -3.20
CA PHE A 38 3.59 -4.56 -2.56
C PHE A 38 3.57 -3.90 -1.17
N GLY A 39 4.62 -4.10 -0.38
CA GLY A 39 4.81 -3.43 0.91
C GLY A 39 4.79 -1.90 0.78
N HIS A 40 5.49 -1.35 -0.22
CA HIS A 40 5.46 0.08 -0.51
C HIS A 40 4.06 0.58 -0.90
N LEU A 41 3.34 -0.18 -1.74
CA LEU A 41 1.98 0.16 -2.13
C LEU A 41 1.03 0.21 -0.93
N VAL A 42 1.06 -0.82 -0.08
CA VAL A 42 0.22 -0.90 1.13
C VAL A 42 0.57 0.22 2.11
N TRP A 43 1.87 0.46 2.32
CA TRP A 43 2.35 1.54 3.17
C TRP A 43 1.88 2.92 2.68
N ALA A 44 2.04 3.19 1.38
CA ALA A 44 1.60 4.43 0.74
C ALA A 44 0.06 4.60 0.80
N THR A 45 -0.69 3.51 0.67
CA THR A 45 -2.15 3.50 0.81
C THR A 45 -2.57 3.90 2.23
N GLY A 46 -1.79 3.58 3.25
CA GLY A 46 -2.00 4.06 4.62
C GLY A 46 -2.05 5.59 4.72
N PHE A 47 -1.24 6.31 3.94
CA PHE A 47 -1.25 7.78 3.95
C PHE A 47 -2.55 8.38 3.42
N MET A 48 -3.26 7.69 2.53
CA MET A 48 -4.59 8.15 2.09
C MET A 48 -5.50 8.34 3.31
N PHE A 49 -5.54 7.37 4.22
CA PHE A 49 -6.38 7.41 5.42
C PHE A 49 -5.82 8.28 6.56
N LEU A 50 -4.50 8.47 6.62
CA LEU A 50 -3.83 9.23 7.69
C LEU A 50 -3.72 10.73 7.39
N ILE A 51 -3.61 11.11 6.12
CA ILE A 51 -3.49 12.51 5.69
C ILE A 51 -4.87 13.11 5.40
N SER A 52 -5.70 12.44 4.60
CA SER A 52 -7.03 12.94 4.26
C SER A 52 -8.04 12.60 5.35
N TRP A 53 -8.91 13.53 5.69
CA TRP A 53 -9.85 13.40 6.79
C TRP A 53 -11.26 13.07 6.30
N ARG A 54 -12.12 12.62 7.23
CA ARG A 54 -13.48 12.13 6.94
C ARG A 54 -14.34 13.09 6.10
N GLY A 55 -14.26 14.40 6.35
CA GLY A 55 -15.15 15.39 5.71
C GLY A 55 -15.06 15.36 4.18
N TYR A 56 -13.84 15.35 3.64
CA TYR A 56 -13.59 15.24 2.20
C TYR A 56 -14.26 14.01 1.58
N TRP A 57 -14.11 12.85 2.21
CA TRP A 57 -14.71 11.61 1.73
C TRP A 57 -16.23 11.58 1.86
N GLN A 58 -16.78 12.21 2.90
CA GLN A 58 -18.23 12.27 3.09
C GLN A 58 -18.90 13.08 1.98
N GLU A 59 -18.35 14.24 1.63
CA GLU A 59 -18.85 15.06 0.52
C GLU A 59 -18.76 14.30 -0.81
N LEU A 60 -17.63 13.62 -1.07
CA LEU A 60 -17.47 12.80 -2.27
C LEU A 60 -18.52 11.67 -2.34
N ILE A 61 -18.72 10.93 -1.23
CA ILE A 61 -19.72 9.85 -1.17
C ILE A 61 -21.12 10.38 -1.45
N GLU A 62 -21.47 11.57 -0.96
CA GLU A 62 -22.78 12.18 -1.22
C GLU A 62 -23.00 12.49 -2.70
N THR A 63 -21.96 12.92 -3.42
CA THR A 63 -22.05 13.10 -4.88
C THR A 63 -22.23 11.77 -5.63
N ILE A 64 -21.59 10.69 -5.15
CA ILE A 64 -21.75 9.35 -5.73
C ILE A 64 -23.16 8.81 -5.46
N VAL A 65 -23.69 9.01 -4.26
CA VAL A 65 -25.08 8.65 -3.89
C VAL A 65 -26.07 9.35 -4.80
N TRP A 66 -25.88 10.66 -5.03
CA TRP A 66 -26.70 11.42 -5.97
C TRP A 66 -26.63 10.85 -7.38
N ALA A 67 -25.42 10.52 -7.87
CA ALA A 67 -25.23 9.95 -9.20
C ALA A 67 -25.91 8.58 -9.35
N HIS A 68 -25.81 7.70 -8.36
CA HIS A 68 -26.45 6.39 -8.35
C HIS A 68 -27.97 6.49 -8.46
N GLN A 69 -28.59 7.39 -7.70
CA GLN A 69 -30.05 7.59 -7.72
C GLN A 69 -30.56 8.17 -9.06
N ARG A 70 -29.72 8.95 -9.75
CA ARG A 70 -30.06 9.59 -11.02
C ARG A 70 -29.70 8.77 -12.26
N THR A 71 -28.98 7.66 -12.09
CA THR A 71 -28.60 6.79 -13.20
C THR A 71 -29.74 5.81 -13.49
N PRO A 72 -30.36 5.85 -14.70
CA PRO A 72 -31.39 4.89 -15.09
C PRO A 72 -30.86 3.46 -15.00
N LEU A 73 -31.73 2.49 -14.68
CA LEU A 73 -31.41 1.07 -14.43
C LEU A 73 -30.63 0.81 -13.13
N ALA A 74 -29.60 1.60 -12.81
CA ALA A 74 -28.87 1.47 -11.55
C ALA A 74 -29.73 1.85 -10.33
N ASN A 75 -30.63 2.83 -10.50
CA ASN A 75 -31.58 3.26 -9.48
C ASN A 75 -32.61 2.20 -9.05
N LEU A 76 -32.74 1.11 -9.81
CA LEU A 76 -33.57 -0.05 -9.43
C LEU A 76 -32.92 -0.86 -8.29
N VAL A 77 -31.61 -0.73 -8.12
CA VAL A 77 -30.84 -1.41 -7.06
C VAL A 77 -30.56 -0.41 -5.94
N GLY A 78 -31.17 -0.63 -4.78
CA GLY A 78 -30.96 0.18 -3.58
C GLY A 78 -29.94 -0.44 -2.62
N TRP A 79 -29.46 0.37 -1.68
CA TRP A 79 -28.67 -0.09 -0.54
C TRP A 79 -29.57 -0.29 0.68
N ARG A 80 -29.27 -1.33 1.48
CA ARG A 80 -29.92 -1.53 2.78
C ARG A 80 -29.44 -0.51 3.81
N ASP A 81 -28.13 -0.28 3.84
CA ASP A 81 -27.45 0.60 4.78
C ASP A 81 -26.90 1.81 4.03
N LYS A 82 -27.11 3.03 4.55
CA LYS A 82 -26.68 4.26 3.85
C LYS A 82 -25.14 4.33 3.78
N PRO A 83 -24.54 4.50 2.59
CA PRO A 83 -23.09 4.63 2.48
C PRO A 83 -22.62 5.92 3.15
N VAL A 84 -21.63 5.80 4.03
CA VAL A 84 -21.01 6.89 4.77
C VAL A 84 -19.51 6.69 4.83
N ALA A 85 -18.75 7.78 4.92
CA ALA A 85 -17.31 7.69 5.14
C ALA A 85 -17.01 7.04 6.50
N LEU A 86 -15.89 6.32 6.58
CA LEU A 86 -15.36 5.73 7.81
C LEU A 86 -15.35 6.75 8.96
N SER A 87 -15.60 6.30 10.18
CA SER A 87 -15.48 7.18 11.35
C SER A 87 -14.03 7.65 11.53
N ILE A 88 -13.84 8.75 12.26
CA ILE A 88 -12.50 9.33 12.49
C ILE A 88 -11.56 8.28 13.13
N VAL A 89 -12.05 7.55 14.13
CA VAL A 89 -11.25 6.50 14.80
C VAL A 89 -11.02 5.31 13.87
N GLN A 90 -12.04 4.88 13.12
CA GLN A 90 -11.89 3.79 12.14
C GLN A 90 -10.85 4.12 11.08
N ALA A 91 -10.89 5.32 10.49
CA ALA A 91 -9.91 5.74 9.48
C ALA A 91 -8.47 5.73 10.03
N ARG A 92 -8.28 6.17 11.29
CA ARG A 92 -6.96 6.08 11.96
C ARG A 92 -6.49 4.64 12.14
N VAL A 93 -7.39 3.75 12.58
CA VAL A 93 -7.04 2.33 12.76
C VAL A 93 -6.74 1.66 11.42
N VAL A 94 -7.55 1.91 10.38
CA VAL A 94 -7.31 1.38 9.03
C VAL A 94 -6.02 1.93 8.44
N GLY A 95 -5.76 3.22 8.58
CA GLY A 95 -4.51 3.85 8.15
C GLY A 95 -3.29 3.29 8.89
N LEU A 96 -3.38 3.11 10.21
CA LEU A 96 -2.33 2.49 11.02
C LEU A 96 -2.10 1.03 10.59
N ALA A 97 -3.15 0.25 10.34
CA ALA A 97 -3.03 -1.12 9.90
C ALA A 97 -2.28 -1.21 8.55
N HIS A 98 -2.63 -0.40 7.57
CA HIS A 98 -1.91 -0.33 6.29
C HIS A 98 -0.45 0.11 6.48
N PHE A 99 -0.23 1.16 7.28
CA PHE A 99 1.12 1.65 7.57
C PHE A 99 1.99 0.55 8.20
N THR A 100 1.49 -0.15 9.22
CA THR A 100 2.22 -1.21 9.92
C THR A 100 2.45 -2.43 9.03
N ILE A 101 1.43 -2.92 8.32
CA ILE A 101 1.57 -4.07 7.42
C ILE A 101 2.57 -3.76 6.31
N GLY A 102 2.42 -2.60 5.65
CA GLY A 102 3.32 -2.18 4.59
C GLY A 102 4.76 -2.01 5.07
N TYR A 103 4.96 -1.45 6.27
CA TYR A 103 6.28 -1.30 6.89
C TYR A 103 6.94 -2.66 7.15
N ILE A 104 6.20 -3.61 7.75
CA ILE A 104 6.71 -4.96 8.05
C ILE A 104 7.04 -5.71 6.77
N LEU A 105 6.14 -5.73 5.77
CA LEU A 105 6.37 -6.45 4.52
C LEU A 105 7.56 -5.88 3.74
N THR A 106 7.68 -4.56 3.69
CA THR A 106 8.80 -3.89 3.01
C THR A 106 10.14 -4.30 3.64
N TYR A 107 10.23 -4.26 4.97
CA TYR A 107 11.47 -4.62 5.64
C TYR A 107 11.76 -6.13 5.60
N ALA A 108 10.73 -6.97 5.76
CA ALA A 108 10.88 -8.42 5.70
C ALA A 108 11.41 -8.90 4.34
N ALA A 109 10.83 -8.39 3.25
CA ALA A 109 11.29 -8.70 1.89
C ALA A 109 12.74 -8.26 1.65
N PHE A 110 13.09 -7.04 2.09
CA PHE A 110 14.46 -6.53 2.00
C PHE A 110 15.45 -7.40 2.78
N LEU A 111 15.14 -7.72 4.03
CA LEU A 111 16.03 -8.50 4.89
C LEU A 111 16.30 -9.90 4.32
N ILE A 112 15.25 -10.59 3.87
CA ILE A 112 15.38 -11.96 3.34
C ILE A 112 16.15 -11.95 2.01
N ALA A 113 15.79 -11.10 1.06
CA ALA A 113 16.41 -11.09 -0.26
C ALA A 113 17.86 -10.56 -0.24
N SER A 114 18.16 -9.55 0.58
CA SER A 114 19.51 -9.00 0.68
C SER A 114 20.50 -9.94 1.37
N THR A 115 20.01 -10.80 2.27
CA THR A 115 20.82 -11.82 2.95
C THR A 115 20.98 -13.07 2.08
N SER A 116 19.87 -13.63 1.58
CA SER A 116 19.91 -14.83 0.73
C SER A 116 20.61 -14.58 -0.60
N GLY A 117 20.48 -13.40 -1.22
CA GLY A 117 21.17 -13.08 -2.47
C GLY A 117 22.70 -12.94 -2.35
N LYS A 118 23.26 -12.92 -1.13
CA LYS A 118 24.71 -12.90 -0.89
C LYS A 118 25.29 -14.23 -0.46
N PHE A 119 24.49 -15.08 0.20
CA PHE A 119 24.97 -16.28 0.88
C PHE A 119 24.24 -17.57 0.48
N GLY A 120 23.18 -17.48 -0.33
CA GLY A 120 22.35 -18.60 -0.78
C GLY A 120 22.57 -18.98 -2.24
#